data_AF-A0A0W8I281-F1
#
_entry.id   AF-A0A0W8I281-F1
#
_cell.length_a   1.000
_cell.length_b   1.000
_cell.length_c   1.000
_cell.angle_alpha   90.00
_cell.angle_beta   90.00
_cell.angle_gamma   90.00
#
_symmetry.space_group_name_H-M   'P 1'
#
loop_
_entity.id
_entity.type
_entity.pdbx_description
1 polymer ?
#
loop_
_entity_poly.entity_id
_entity_poly.type
_entity_poly.pdbx_seq_one_letter_code
_entity_poly.pdbx_strand_id
1 'polypeptide(L)'
;MSTGPQHADDDPGAAGRGGSLAPLHPPEVPLRTITLVRWGILAWGVVLLVLLVVPTLRSGERDWWVWVPVAGIVGGLLGYAYLRRGKGNAAEA
;
A
#
# COMPACT_ATOMS: atom_id res chain seq x y z
N MET A 1 1.59 60.14 -42.98
CA MET A 1 1.94 59.44 -41.73
C MET A 1 1.14 58.14 -41.74
N SER A 2 1.77 57.05 -42.15
CA SER A 2 1.13 55.76 -42.48
C SER A 2 1.37 54.82 -41.30
N THR A 3 0.30 54.45 -40.58
CA THR A 3 0.35 53.46 -39.51
C THR A 3 0.03 52.10 -40.12
N GLY A 4 1.06 51.29 -40.34
CA GLY A 4 0.93 49.90 -40.78
C GLY A 4 0.38 49.00 -39.66
N PRO A 5 -0.15 47.81 -40.02
CA PRO A 5 -0.77 46.89 -39.08
C PRO A 5 0.29 46.11 -38.29
N GLN A 6 0.32 46.28 -36.98
CA GLN A 6 1.16 45.51 -36.07
C GLN A 6 0.41 44.26 -35.60
N HIS A 7 0.52 43.21 -36.41
CA HIS A 7 0.18 41.83 -36.11
C HIS A 7 1.47 41.15 -35.57
N ALA A 8 1.70 41.25 -34.27
CA ALA A 8 2.78 40.65 -33.49
C ALA A 8 2.42 40.93 -32.02
N ASP A 9 2.19 40.00 -31.10
CA ASP A 9 2.52 38.59 -31.03
C ASP A 9 1.40 37.92 -30.21
N ASP A 10 0.54 37.15 -30.86
CA ASP A 10 -0.12 36.05 -30.18
C ASP A 10 1.00 35.02 -29.94
N ASP A 11 1.52 34.96 -28.72
CA ASP A 11 2.40 33.88 -28.28
C ASP A 11 1.53 32.79 -27.62
N PRO A 12 0.98 31.81 -28.38
CA PRO A 12 0.24 30.69 -27.80
C PRO A 12 1.15 29.73 -27.01
N GLY A 13 2.46 30.00 -26.94
CA GLY A 13 3.46 29.13 -26.31
C GLY A 13 3.70 29.37 -24.81
N ALA A 14 3.20 30.45 -24.23
CA ALA A 14 3.47 30.80 -22.83
C ALA A 14 2.56 30.08 -21.82
N ALA A 15 1.37 29.63 -22.22
CA ALA A 15 0.37 29.03 -21.32
C ALA A 15 0.61 27.53 -21.01
N GLY A 16 1.70 26.92 -21.50
CA GLY A 16 1.92 25.47 -21.43
C GLY A 16 3.04 24.97 -20.52
N ARG A 17 3.84 25.83 -19.88
CA ARG A 17 5.05 25.42 -19.12
C ARG A 17 4.94 25.48 -17.60
N GLY A 18 3.79 25.86 -17.07
CA GLY A 18 3.52 25.96 -15.63
C GLY A 18 2.44 24.99 -15.18
N GLY A 19 2.45 23.75 -15.67
CA GLY A 19 1.61 22.69 -15.12
C GLY A 19 2.01 22.47 -13.67
N SER A 20 1.37 23.22 -12.76
CA SER A 20 1.45 23.07 -11.32
C SER A 20 1.33 21.59 -11.02
N LEU A 21 2.45 20.95 -10.67
CA LEU A 21 2.44 19.61 -10.11
C LEU A 21 1.76 19.79 -8.76
N ALA A 22 0.42 19.73 -8.76
CA ALA A 22 -0.40 19.76 -7.56
C ALA A 22 0.27 18.77 -6.60
N PRO A 23 0.68 19.21 -5.39
CA PRO A 23 1.35 18.33 -4.46
C PRO A 23 0.52 17.06 -4.31
N LEU A 24 1.04 15.95 -4.82
CA LEU A 24 0.39 14.66 -4.70
C LEU A 24 0.38 14.34 -3.21
N HIS A 25 -0.72 14.66 -2.54
CA HIS A 25 -0.94 14.27 -1.16
C HIS A 25 -1.00 12.75 -1.17
N PRO A 26 0.02 12.03 -0.64
CA PRO A 26 -0.04 10.59 -0.57
C PRO A 26 -1.29 10.27 0.25
N PRO A 27 -2.23 9.46 -0.27
CA PRO A 27 -3.40 9.09 0.51
C PRO A 27 -2.88 8.52 1.82
N GLU A 28 -3.23 9.18 2.94
CA GLU A 28 -2.82 8.76 4.26
C GLU A 28 -3.24 7.30 4.39
N VAL A 29 -2.27 6.38 4.31
CA VAL A 29 -2.58 4.96 4.31
C VAL A 29 -3.31 4.70 5.62
N PRO A 30 -4.63 4.46 5.56
CA PRO A 30 -5.46 4.74 6.71
C PRO A 30 -5.06 3.77 7.80
N LEU A 31 -5.00 4.24 9.04
CA LEU A 31 -4.76 3.43 10.24
C LEU A 31 -5.64 2.15 10.29
N ARG A 32 -6.73 2.14 9.51
CA ARG A 32 -7.58 0.98 9.23
C ARG A 32 -6.84 -0.19 8.57
N THR A 33 -5.94 0.04 7.61
CA THR A 33 -5.21 -1.02 6.90
C THR A 33 -4.23 -1.75 7.82
N ILE A 34 -3.44 -1.02 8.61
CA ILE A 34 -2.50 -1.64 9.55
C ILE A 34 -3.23 -2.42 10.66
N THR A 35 -4.40 -1.94 11.07
CA THR A 35 -5.28 -2.62 12.03
C THR A 35 -5.84 -3.92 11.43
N LEU A 36 -6.31 -3.89 10.18
CA LEU A 36 -6.76 -5.07 9.44
C LEU A 36 -5.65 -6.12 9.30
N VAL A 37 -4.45 -5.71 8.90
CA VAL A 37 -3.29 -6.62 8.77
C VAL A 37 -2.97 -7.27 10.11
N ARG A 38 -2.97 -6.49 11.20
CA ARG A 38 -2.74 -7.04 12.56
C ARG A 38 -3.80 -8.07 12.93
N TRP A 39 -5.08 -7.79 12.69
CA TRP A 39 -6.17 -8.74 12.94
C TRP A 39 -6.05 -10.00 12.07
N GLY A 40 -5.64 -9.86 10.81
CA GLY A 40 -5.36 -10.99 9.93
C GLY A 40 -4.25 -11.90 10.48
N ILE A 41 -3.14 -11.32 10.93
CA ILE A 41 -2.04 -12.08 11.57
C ILE A 41 -2.54 -12.81 12.82
N LEU A 42 -3.28 -12.11 13.70
CA LEU A 42 -3.82 -12.72 14.92
C LEU A 42 -4.78 -13.87 14.60
N ALA A 43 -5.69 -13.67 13.64
CA ALA A 43 -6.62 -14.70 13.19
C ALA A 43 -5.87 -15.94 12.66
N TRP A 44 -4.84 -15.74 11.83
CA TRP A 44 -4.01 -16.85 11.36
C TRP A 44 -3.24 -17.54 12.49
N GLY A 45 -2.78 -16.80 13.50
CA GLY A 45 -2.21 -17.37 14.72
C GLY A 45 -3.17 -18.28 15.47
N VAL A 46 -4.44 -17.88 15.59
CA VAL A 46 -5.49 -18.71 16.20
C VAL A 46 -5.73 -19.98 15.37
N VAL A 47 -5.83 -19.87 14.05
CA VAL A 47 -6.00 -21.03 13.16
C VAL A 47 -4.83 -22.00 13.29
N LEU A 48 -3.59 -21.49 13.33
CA LEU A 48 -2.40 -22.31 13.55
C LEU A 48 -2.47 -23.03 14.90
N LEU A 49 -2.84 -22.32 15.96
CA LEU A 49 -2.98 -22.92 17.29
C LEU A 49 -4.01 -24.06 17.29
N VAL A 50 -5.16 -23.87 16.65
CA VAL A 50 -6.19 -24.91 16.51
C VAL A 50 -5.66 -26.13 15.77
N LEU A 51 -4.94 -25.94 14.65
CA LEU A 51 -4.33 -27.05 13.89
C LEU A 51 -3.26 -27.81 14.67
N LEU A 52 -2.53 -27.12 15.57
CA LEU A 52 -1.52 -27.75 16.42
C LEU A 52 -2.16 -28.53 17.58
N VAL A 53 -3.18 -27.96 18.22
CA VAL A 53 -3.90 -28.56 19.37
C VAL A 53 -4.77 -29.74 18.93
N VAL A 54 -5.30 -29.70 17.71
CA VAL A 54 -6.17 -30.75 17.15
C VAL A 54 -5.44 -31.47 16.01
N PRO A 55 -4.49 -32.38 16.31
CA PRO A 55 -3.68 -33.07 15.29
C PRO A 55 -4.52 -33.94 14.34
N THR A 56 -5.73 -34.33 14.72
CA THR A 56 -6.69 -35.04 13.85
C THR A 56 -7.20 -34.18 12.70
N LEU A 57 -7.13 -32.84 12.79
CA LEU A 57 -7.50 -31.95 11.68
C LEU A 57 -6.44 -31.92 10.57
N ARG A 58 -5.20 -32.30 10.89
CA ARG A 58 -4.07 -32.28 9.96
C ARG A 58 -3.52 -33.66 9.63
N SER A 59 -4.13 -34.76 10.05
CA SER A 59 -3.56 -36.08 9.80
C SER A 59 -3.57 -36.49 8.31
N GLY A 60 -2.56 -37.27 7.92
CA GLY A 60 -2.49 -37.92 6.61
C GLY A 60 -2.20 -36.94 5.48
N GLU A 61 -3.05 -36.93 4.45
CA GLU A 61 -2.91 -36.04 3.29
C GLU A 61 -3.08 -34.56 3.62
N ARG A 62 -3.47 -34.23 4.86
CA ARG A 62 -3.72 -32.85 5.33
C ARG A 62 -2.58 -32.30 6.17
N ASP A 63 -1.48 -33.03 6.37
CA ASP A 63 -0.37 -32.58 7.23
C ASP A 63 0.29 -31.30 6.71
N TRP A 64 0.19 -31.05 5.40
CA TRP A 64 0.67 -29.82 4.79
C TRP A 64 -0.19 -28.57 5.11
N TRP A 65 -1.41 -28.73 5.67
CA TRP A 65 -2.30 -27.62 6.02
C TRP A 65 -1.69 -26.65 7.02
N VAL A 66 -0.71 -27.08 7.82
CA VAL A 66 0.03 -26.21 8.75
C VAL A 66 0.73 -25.06 8.03
N TRP A 67 1.10 -25.23 6.75
CA TRP A 67 1.78 -24.20 5.97
C TRP A 67 0.84 -23.09 5.50
N VAL A 68 -0.46 -23.33 5.42
CA VAL A 68 -1.46 -22.31 5.06
C VAL A 68 -1.50 -21.16 6.07
N PRO A 69 -1.72 -21.39 7.37
CA PRO A 69 -1.66 -20.32 8.36
C PRO A 69 -0.25 -19.75 8.53
N VAL A 70 0.81 -20.55 8.34
CA VAL A 70 2.19 -20.03 8.35
C VAL A 70 2.41 -19.02 7.24
N ALA A 71 1.98 -19.31 6.02
CA ALA A 71 2.04 -18.38 4.89
C ALA A 71 1.20 -17.12 5.14
N GLY A 72 0.02 -17.26 5.75
CA GLY A 72 -0.83 -16.15 6.16
C GLY A 72 -0.17 -15.22 7.19
N ILE A 73 0.50 -15.79 8.21
CA ILE A 73 1.26 -15.03 9.21
C ILE A 73 2.45 -14.33 8.55
N VAL A 74 3.25 -15.03 7.75
CA VAL A 74 4.43 -14.46 7.08
C VAL A 74 4.02 -13.34 6.13
N GLY A 75 3.02 -13.55 5.29
CA GLY A 75 2.49 -12.53 4.39
C GLY A 75 1.93 -11.32 5.13
N GLY A 76 1.21 -11.55 6.24
CA GLY A 76 0.72 -10.49 7.11
C GLY A 76 1.86 -9.69 7.75
N LEU A 77 2.89 -10.36 8.28
CA LEU A 77 4.07 -9.71 8.88
C LEU A 77 4.86 -8.88 7.85
N LEU A 78 5.03 -9.41 6.63
CA LEU A 78 5.67 -8.69 5.53
C LEU A 78 4.87 -7.44 5.14
N GLY A 79 3.54 -7.59 5.00
CA GLY A 79 2.64 -6.45 4.75
C GLY A 79 2.68 -5.42 5.87
N TYR A 80 2.70 -5.86 7.13
CA TYR A 80 2.82 -4.97 8.28
C TYR A 80 4.16 -4.22 8.28
N ALA A 81 5.27 -4.92 8.05
CA ALA A 81 6.60 -4.32 7.96
C ALA A 81 6.68 -3.29 6.84
N TYR A 82 6.12 -3.61 5.66
CA TYR A 82 6.04 -2.70 4.52
C TYR A 82 5.25 -1.42 4.87
N LEU A 83 4.05 -1.57 5.46
CA LEU A 83 3.22 -0.43 5.86
C LEU A 83 3.87 0.42 6.96
N ARG A 84 4.52 -0.22 7.93
CA ARG A 84 5.26 0.47 9.01
C ARG A 84 6.47 1.23 8.46
N ARG A 85 7.19 0.64 7.49
CA ARG A 85 8.33 1.28 6.82
C ARG A 85 7.89 2.48 5.98
N GLY A 86 6.80 2.37 5.23
CA GLY A 86 6.22 3.47 4.46
C GLY A 86 5.82 4.66 5.33
N LYS A 87 5.31 4.41 6.55
CA LYS A 87 5.04 5.45 7.56
C LYS A 87 6.31 6.14 8.07
N GLY A 88 7.43 5.42 8.20
CA GLY A 88 8.73 5.99 8.59
C GLY A 88 9.34 6.86 7.49
N ASN A 89 9.24 6.42 6.23
CA ASN A 89 9.74 7.19 5.09
C ASN A 89 8.95 8.49 4.84
N ALA A 90 7.66 8.51 5.18
CA ALA A 90 6.81 9.71 5.10
C ALA A 90 7.01 10.68 6.28
N ALA A 91 7.69 10.25 7.36
CA ALA A 91 7.98 11.10 8.52
C ALA A 91 9.36 11.81 8.42
N GLU A 92 10.22 11.39 7.49
CA GLU A 92 11.51 12.04 7.21
C GLU A 92 11.46 13.02 6.02
N ALA A 93 10.33 13.14 5.33
CA ALA A 93 10.14 14.05 4.19
C ALA A 93 9.51 15.39 4.61
#